data_AF-A0A0U9HE48-F1
#
_entry.id   AF-A0A0U9HE48-F1
#
_cell.length_a   1.000
_cell.length_b   1.000
_cell.length_c   1.000
_cell.angle_alpha   90.00
_cell.angle_beta   90.00
_cell.angle_gamma   90.00
#
_symmetry.space_group_name_H-M   'P 1'
#
loop_
_entity.id
_entity.type
_entity.pdbx_description
1 polymer ?
#
loop_
_entity_poly.entity_id
_entity_poly.type
_entity_poly.pdbx_seq_one_letter_code
_entity_poly.pdbx_strand_id
1 'polypeptide(L)'
;MKTFSDVDVSSNNSGAPGMITIPGYKHITMKAGQKVQKVELGNPKQNNCYMSIAIKLPDGTQLYESGLLEPGQVLTSIEISRELKSGIYEGAILSYSCYDMEEIKELNGAVTIFDLEVMP
;
A
#
# COMPACT_ATOMS: atom_id res chain seq x y z
N MET A 1 -52.31 -3.72 -7.08
CA MET A 1 -51.73 -2.46 -7.61
C MET A 1 -50.91 -1.83 -6.51
N LYS A 2 -49.58 -1.81 -6.65
CA LYS A 2 -48.69 -0.97 -5.81
C LYS A 2 -47.86 -0.14 -6.77
N THR A 3 -48.04 1.17 -6.71
CA THR A 3 -47.38 2.18 -7.53
C THR A 3 -45.95 2.43 -7.07
N PHE A 4 -45.12 2.83 -8.03
CA PHE A 4 -43.71 3.20 -7.94
C PHE A 4 -43.48 4.54 -7.24
N SER A 5 -42.37 4.61 -6.49
CA SER A 5 -41.53 5.75 -6.05
C SER A 5 -41.10 5.46 -4.60
N ASP A 6 -39.83 5.35 -4.21
CA ASP A 6 -38.71 6.22 -4.51
C ASP A 6 -37.38 5.46 -4.57
N VAL A 7 -36.55 5.81 -5.54
CA VAL A 7 -35.12 5.52 -5.55
C VAL A 7 -34.44 6.58 -4.69
N ASP A 8 -33.62 6.16 -3.72
CA ASP A 8 -32.55 7.03 -3.24
C ASP A 8 -31.21 6.27 -3.30
N VAL A 9 -30.45 6.60 -4.34
CA VAL A 9 -29.03 6.27 -4.45
C VAL A 9 -28.29 7.43 -3.82
N SER A 10 -27.65 7.19 -2.68
CA SER A 10 -26.56 8.03 -2.21
C SER A 10 -25.44 7.15 -1.63
N SER A 11 -24.51 6.79 -2.50
CA SER A 11 -23.19 6.33 -2.10
C SER A 11 -22.38 7.51 -1.58
N ASN A 12 -22.53 7.83 -0.30
CA ASN A 12 -21.59 8.70 0.40
C ASN A 12 -20.31 7.91 0.70
N ASN A 13 -19.36 7.91 -0.23
CA ASN A 13 -17.98 7.52 0.07
C ASN A 13 -17.05 8.71 -0.18
N SER A 14 -17.09 9.67 0.73
CA SER A 14 -16.03 10.66 0.91
C SER A 14 -15.47 10.41 2.31
N GLY A 15 -14.23 9.94 2.39
CA GLY A 15 -13.53 9.81 3.66
C GLY A 15 -13.62 11.13 4.43
N ALA A 16 -13.87 11.07 5.74
CA ALA A 16 -14.00 12.27 6.55
C ALA A 16 -12.75 13.16 6.38
N PRO A 17 -12.91 14.50 6.28
CA PRO A 17 -11.76 15.41 6.17
C PRO A 17 -10.79 15.17 7.34
N GLY A 18 -9.53 14.89 7.01
CA GLY A 18 -8.47 14.55 7.96
C GLY A 18 -8.20 13.05 8.18
N MET A 19 -8.96 12.14 7.55
CA MET A 19 -8.69 10.71 7.61
C MET A 19 -7.73 10.27 6.48
N ILE A 20 -6.67 9.54 6.83
CA ILE A 20 -5.75 8.94 5.87
C ILE A 20 -6.12 7.46 5.71
N THR A 21 -6.41 7.05 4.47
CA THR A 21 -6.68 5.66 4.13
C THR A 21 -5.37 4.91 3.90
N ILE A 22 -5.16 3.82 4.64
CA ILE A 22 -4.00 2.94 4.47
C ILE A 22 -4.42 1.66 3.77
N PRO A 23 -3.84 1.31 2.60
CA PRO A 23 -4.06 0.02 1.96
C PRO A 23 -3.60 -1.15 2.84
N GLY A 24 -4.41 -2.20 2.92
CA GLY A 24 -4.06 -3.45 3.58
C GLY A 24 -3.96 -4.59 2.58
N TYR A 25 -2.87 -5.34 2.62
CA TYR A 25 -2.64 -6.50 1.75
C TYR A 25 -2.50 -7.72 2.63
N LYS A 26 -3.29 -8.77 2.35
CA LYS A 26 -3.08 -10.07 3.02
C LYS A 26 -1.89 -10.82 2.43
N HIS A 27 -1.64 -10.61 1.14
CA HIS A 27 -0.69 -11.39 0.37
C HIS A 27 -0.09 -10.54 -0.76
N ILE A 28 1.22 -10.67 -1.01
CA ILE A 28 1.92 -10.10 -2.16
C ILE A 28 2.82 -11.17 -2.75
N THR A 29 2.89 -11.21 -4.08
CA THR A 29 3.68 -12.20 -4.81
C THR A 29 4.90 -11.54 -5.48
N MET A 30 6.06 -12.17 -5.39
CA MET A 30 7.31 -11.80 -6.07
C MET A 30 7.89 -13.03 -6.80
N LYS A 31 8.91 -12.84 -7.63
CA LYS A 31 9.66 -13.95 -8.23
C LYS A 31 11.07 -14.06 -7.67
N ALA A 32 11.51 -15.30 -7.47
CA ALA A 32 12.85 -15.62 -7.02
C ALA A 32 13.91 -15.19 -8.04
N GLY A 33 15.14 -14.94 -7.57
CA GLY A 33 16.30 -14.71 -8.45
C GLY A 33 16.26 -13.43 -9.30
N GLN A 34 15.34 -12.50 -9.02
CA GLN A 34 15.33 -11.18 -9.64
C GLN A 34 15.10 -10.07 -8.59
N LYS A 35 15.63 -8.88 -8.84
CA LYS A 35 15.40 -7.71 -7.98
C LYS A 35 14.22 -6.85 -8.43
N VAL A 36 13.95 -6.80 -9.72
CA VAL A 36 12.79 -6.06 -10.25
C VAL A 36 11.55 -6.92 -10.07
N GLN A 37 10.58 -6.42 -9.31
CA GLN A 37 9.36 -7.13 -8.95
C GLN A 37 8.14 -6.36 -9.43
N LYS A 38 7.16 -7.07 -9.99
CA LYS A 38 5.85 -6.49 -10.28
C LYS A 38 5.03 -6.46 -9.00
N VAL A 39 4.41 -5.31 -8.72
CA VAL A 39 3.59 -5.09 -7.53
C VAL A 39 2.40 -4.18 -7.90
N GLU A 40 1.49 -3.95 -6.95
CA GLU A 40 0.46 -2.93 -7.07
C GLU A 40 0.30 -2.23 -5.71
N LEU A 41 1.24 -1.33 -5.42
CA LEU A 41 1.33 -0.59 -4.17
C LEU A 41 1.15 0.90 -4.46
N GLY A 42 0.30 1.60 -3.71
CA GLY A 42 0.03 2.99 -4.04
C GLY A 42 -0.63 3.78 -2.93
N ASN A 43 -0.67 5.09 -3.14
CA ASN A 43 -1.40 6.01 -2.28
C ASN A 43 -2.83 6.14 -2.82
N PRO A 44 -3.88 5.78 -2.05
CA PRO A 44 -5.26 5.96 -2.47
C PRO A 44 -5.56 7.40 -2.93
N LYS A 45 -6.34 7.55 -4.01
CA LYS A 45 -6.65 8.86 -4.61
C LYS A 45 -7.36 9.82 -3.66
N GLN A 46 -8.13 9.29 -2.69
CA GLN A 46 -8.86 10.11 -1.72
C GLN A 46 -7.98 10.66 -0.58
N ASN A 47 -6.73 10.22 -0.46
CA ASN A 47 -5.84 10.76 0.55
C ASN A 47 -5.42 12.19 0.19
N ASN A 48 -5.19 13.02 1.21
CA ASN A 48 -4.68 14.38 1.07
C ASN A 48 -3.30 14.50 1.73
N CYS A 49 -2.43 13.52 1.47
CA CYS A 49 -1.07 13.45 1.99
C CYS A 49 -0.17 12.72 0.99
N TYR A 50 1.13 12.96 1.04
CA TYR A 50 2.09 12.06 0.41
C TYR A 50 2.18 10.77 1.22
N MET A 51 2.51 9.65 0.56
CA MET A 51 2.72 8.37 1.22
C MET A 51 4.03 7.74 0.78
N SER A 52 4.85 7.32 1.74
CA SER A 52 5.98 6.40 1.51
C SER A 52 5.62 5.00 1.97
N ILE A 53 6.04 3.99 1.23
CA ILE A 53 5.77 2.57 1.46
C ILE A 53 7.10 1.83 1.55
N ALA A 54 7.32 1.10 2.65
CA ALA A 54 8.48 0.24 2.83
C ALA A 54 8.07 -1.22 3.02
N ILE A 55 8.84 -2.15 2.44
CA ILE A 55 8.67 -3.60 2.58
C ILE A 55 9.83 -4.13 3.42
N LYS A 56 9.51 -4.89 4.47
CA LYS A 56 10.49 -5.60 5.30
C LYS A 56 10.16 -7.07 5.41
N LEU A 57 11.20 -7.90 5.49
CA LEU A 57 11.07 -9.30 5.84
C LEU A 57 10.70 -9.47 7.33
N PRO A 58 10.24 -10.67 7.75
CA PRO A 58 9.86 -10.92 9.14
C PRO A 58 10.98 -10.69 10.15
N ASP A 59 12.24 -10.84 9.72
CA ASP A 59 13.43 -10.57 10.54
C ASP A 59 13.79 -9.07 10.64
N GLY A 60 12.99 -8.19 10.03
CA GLY A 60 13.20 -6.75 9.99
C GLY A 60 14.07 -6.26 8.83
N THR A 61 14.61 -7.15 7.99
CA THR A 61 15.42 -6.75 6.83
C THR A 61 14.58 -5.91 5.86
N GLN A 62 15.00 -4.66 5.62
CA GLN A 62 14.34 -3.80 4.64
C GLN A 62 14.71 -4.20 3.20
N LEU A 63 13.69 -4.51 2.42
CA LEU A 63 13.81 -4.88 1.01
C LEU A 63 13.63 -3.68 0.09
N TYR A 64 12.73 -2.76 0.46
CA TYR A 64 12.34 -1.65 -0.40
C TYR A 64 11.81 -0.50 0.44
N GLU A 65 11.96 0.72 -0.07
CA GLU A 65 11.31 1.94 0.39
C GLU A 65 11.04 2.83 -0.83
N SER A 66 9.82 3.32 -0.95
CA SER A 66 9.44 4.21 -2.05
C SER A 66 9.90 5.65 -1.80
N GLY A 67 9.83 6.47 -2.84
CA GLY A 67 9.71 7.92 -2.65
C GLY A 67 8.33 8.31 -2.11
N LEU A 68 8.05 9.62 -2.11
CA LEU A 68 6.73 10.16 -1.79
C LEU A 68 5.76 9.93 -2.97
N LEU A 69 4.72 9.14 -2.73
CA LEU A 69 3.66 8.88 -3.70
C LEU A 69 2.56 9.93 -3.54
N GLU A 70 2.21 10.61 -4.64
CA GLU A 70 1.06 11.51 -4.68
C GLU A 70 -0.26 10.73 -4.53
N PRO A 71 -1.36 11.36 -4.08
CA PRO A 71 -2.68 10.74 -4.10
C PRO A 71 -3.04 10.17 -5.47
N GLY A 72 -3.32 8.86 -5.52
CA GLY A 72 -3.67 8.12 -6.73
C GLY A 72 -2.47 7.53 -7.48
N GLN A 73 -1.23 7.80 -7.05
CA GLN A 73 -0.04 7.19 -7.65
C GLN A 73 0.11 5.72 -7.22
N VAL A 74 0.37 4.86 -8.21
CA VAL A 74 0.55 3.42 -8.03
C VAL A 74 1.89 2.99 -8.61
N LEU A 75 2.64 2.22 -7.83
CA LEU A 75 3.84 1.50 -8.24
C LEU A 75 3.41 0.17 -8.84
N THR A 76 3.72 -0.04 -10.12
CA THR A 76 3.49 -1.32 -10.82
C THR A 76 4.76 -2.20 -10.86
N SER A 77 5.91 -1.61 -10.53
CA SER A 77 7.21 -2.25 -10.49
C SER A 77 8.09 -1.59 -9.43
N ILE A 78 8.84 -2.39 -8.67
CA ILE A 78 9.82 -1.93 -7.69
C ILE A 78 11.13 -2.70 -7.86
N GLU A 79 12.24 -2.16 -7.36
CA GLU A 79 13.51 -2.88 -7.28
C GLU A 79 13.86 -3.13 -5.81
N ILE A 80 13.92 -4.40 -5.39
CA ILE A 80 14.27 -4.79 -4.02
C ILE A 80 15.79 -4.88 -3.83
N SER A 81 16.26 -4.63 -2.61
CA SER A 81 17.69 -4.52 -2.27
C SER A 81 18.48 -5.80 -2.53
N ARG A 82 17.84 -6.97 -2.46
CA ARG A 82 18.43 -8.29 -2.69
C ARG A 82 17.45 -9.24 -3.36
N GLU A 83 17.97 -10.21 -4.09
CA GLU A 83 17.17 -11.34 -4.57
C GLU A 83 16.66 -12.19 -3.40
N LEU A 84 15.49 -12.79 -3.59
CA LEU A 84 14.88 -13.71 -2.62
C LEU A 84 14.89 -15.13 -3.17
N LYS A 85 14.87 -16.10 -2.25
CA LYS A 85 14.66 -17.51 -2.58
C LYS A 85 13.16 -17.76 -2.66
N SER A 86 12.75 -18.74 -3.46
CA SER A 86 11.35 -19.17 -3.51
C SER A 86 10.88 -19.67 -2.14
N GLY A 87 9.65 -19.34 -1.76
CA GLY A 87 9.05 -19.71 -0.48
C GLY A 87 8.06 -18.68 0.02
N ILE A 88 7.42 -18.96 1.16
CA ILE A 88 6.52 -18.03 1.84
C ILE A 88 7.27 -17.42 3.03
N TYR A 89 7.31 -16.09 3.08
CA TYR A 89 7.82 -15.31 4.20
C TYR A 89 6.62 -14.79 4.99
N GLU A 90 6.10 -15.62 5.90
CA GLU A 90 4.98 -15.28 6.77
C GLU A 90 5.37 -14.16 7.74
N GLY A 91 4.48 -13.18 7.91
CA GLY A 91 4.73 -12.07 8.83
C GLY A 91 5.64 -10.99 8.25
N ALA A 92 5.73 -10.89 6.92
CA ALA A 92 6.39 -9.75 6.27
C ALA A 92 5.63 -8.45 6.59
N ILE A 93 6.33 -7.32 6.52
CA ILE A 93 5.84 -6.04 7.02
C ILE A 93 5.76 -5.03 5.88
N LEU A 94 4.61 -4.38 5.78
CA LEU A 94 4.43 -3.12 5.05
C LEU A 94 4.36 -1.98 6.06
N SER A 95 5.28 -1.02 5.93
CA SER A 95 5.27 0.22 6.70
C SER A 95 4.87 1.37 5.80
N TYR A 96 4.02 2.25 6.33
CA TYR A 96 3.54 3.45 5.67
C TYR A 96 3.93 4.66 6.51
N SER A 97 4.48 5.69 5.87
CA SER A 97 4.65 7.02 6.46
C SER A 97 3.95 8.03 5.58
N CYS A 98 3.17 8.91 6.19
CA CYS A 98 2.34 9.89 5.50
C CYS A 98 2.78 11.30 5.87
N TYR A 99 2.86 12.18 4.86
CA TYR A 99 3.43 13.52 5.02
C TYR A 99 2.47 14.57 4.50
N ASP A 100 2.49 15.72 5.16
CA ASP A 100 1.82 16.92 4.69
C ASP A 100 2.29 17.29 3.28
N MET A 101 1.38 17.77 2.43
CA MET A 101 1.67 18.04 1.02
C MET A 101 2.45 19.34 0.80
N GLU A 102 2.40 20.29 1.74
CA GLU A 102 3.05 21.60 1.64
C GLU A 102 4.38 21.62 2.39
N GLU A 103 4.36 21.22 3.66
CA GLU A 103 5.52 21.29 4.55
C GLU A 103 6.39 20.02 4.52
N ILE A 104 5.91 18.92 3.92
CA ILE A 104 6.56 17.59 3.93
C ILE A 104 6.83 17.10 5.37
N LYS A 105 6.07 17.62 6.34
CA LYS A 105 6.14 17.18 7.73
C LYS A 105 5.38 15.86 7.89
N GLU A 106 5.97 14.91 8.61
CA GLU A 106 5.28 13.65 8.90
C GLU A 106 4.00 13.91 9.70
N LEU A 107 2.88 13.36 9.21
CA LEU A 107 1.57 13.43 9.83
C LEU A 107 1.35 12.22 10.73
N ASN A 108 1.46 11.03 10.15
CA ASN A 108 1.30 9.74 10.83
C ASN A 108 1.89 8.60 9.98
N GLY A 109 1.81 7.39 10.51
CA GLY A 109 2.17 6.19 9.79
C GLY A 109 1.37 4.97 10.26
N ALA A 110 1.55 3.87 9.56
CA ALA A 110 0.92 2.60 9.89
C ALA A 110 1.83 1.43 9.56
N VAL A 111 1.62 0.32 10.27
CA VAL A 111 2.31 -0.94 10.01
C VAL A 111 1.24 -2.01 9.77
N THR A 112 1.39 -2.76 8.69
CA THR A 112 0.55 -3.92 8.39
C THR A 112 1.42 -5.15 8.16
N ILE A 113 0.86 -6.31 8.47
CA ILE A 113 1.52 -7.60 8.31
C ILE A 113 0.86 -8.31 7.13
N PHE A 114 1.67 -8.94 6.29
CA PHE A 114 1.23 -9.69 5.11
C PHE A 114 2.12 -10.92 4.88
N ASP A 115 1.63 -11.87 4.09
CA ASP A 115 2.44 -12.99 3.62
C ASP A 115 3.08 -12.64 2.28
N LEU A 116 4.41 -12.71 2.22
CA LEU A 116 5.15 -12.54 0.97
C LEU A 116 5.43 -13.92 0.36
N GLU A 117 4.77 -14.25 -0.74
CA GLU A 117 5.08 -15.44 -1.52
C GLU A 117 6.07 -15.11 -2.63
N VAL A 118 7.18 -15.83 -2.64
CA VAL A 118 8.19 -15.75 -3.69
C VAL A 118 8.06 -17.00 -4.55
N MET A 119 7.53 -16.83 -5.75
CA MET A 119 7.40 -17.88 -6.76
C MET A 119 8.76 -18.20 -7.38
N PRO A 120 8.99 -19.45 -7.82
CA PRO A 120 10.18 -19.83 -8.57
C PRO A 120 10.31 -19.12 -9.92
#